data_AF-A0A9D7DHL3-F1
#
_entry.id   AF-A0A9D7DHL3-F1
#
_cell.length_a   1.000
_cell.length_b   1.000
_cell.length_c   1.000
_cell.angle_alpha   90.00
_cell.angle_beta   90.00
_cell.angle_gamma   90.00
#
_symmetry.space_group_name_H-M   'P 1'
#
loop_
_entity.id
_entity.type
_entity.pdbx_description
1 polymer ?
#
loop_
_entity_poly.entity_id
_entity_poly.type
_entity_poly.pdbx_seq_one_letter_code
_entity_poly.pdbx_strand_id
1 'polypeptide(L)'
;MPDDRSYRAIFLDRDLDEVLMSQAKMLARSGKRGAALPAERLKAVFQQDLVRIHALLAFSTELPRLRVRYAELIGTPHEQARAINVFLGGTLDEGLMAAVVDRSLHRNKV
;
A
#
# COMPACT_ATOMS: atom_id res chain seq x y z
N MET A 1 -10.37 -1.07 -17.34
CA MET A 1 -11.15 -0.03 -16.64
C MET A 1 -12.14 0.51 -17.65
N PRO A 2 -13.34 0.97 -17.26
CA PRO A 2 -14.23 1.68 -18.18
C PRO A 2 -13.49 2.86 -18.84
N ASP A 3 -13.48 2.93 -20.18
CA ASP A 3 -12.72 3.95 -20.93
C ASP A 3 -13.37 5.35 -20.88
N ASP A 4 -14.53 5.48 -20.22
CA ASP A 4 -15.29 6.72 -20.09
C ASP A 4 -14.83 7.63 -18.94
N ARG A 5 -13.79 7.24 -18.19
CA ARG A 5 -13.36 7.96 -16.97
C ARG A 5 -11.85 8.10 -16.88
N SER A 6 -11.42 9.29 -16.48
CA SER A 6 -10.03 9.54 -16.09
C SER A 6 -9.79 9.00 -14.68
N TYR A 7 -8.93 7.99 -14.56
CA TYR A 7 -8.52 7.44 -13.26
C TYR A 7 -7.14 7.97 -12.88
N ARG A 8 -6.92 8.09 -11.57
CA ARG A 8 -5.61 8.32 -10.98
C ARG A 8 -5.33 7.19 -9.99
N ALA A 9 -4.15 6.61 -10.04
CA ALA A 9 -3.79 5.48 -9.19
C ALA A 9 -2.75 5.88 -8.15
N ILE A 10 -2.98 5.55 -6.88
CA ILE A 10 -2.00 5.70 -5.81
C ILE A 10 -1.55 4.29 -5.41
N PHE A 11 -0.25 4.04 -5.54
CA PHE A 11 0.37 2.78 -5.14
C PHE A 11 1.08 2.96 -3.81
N LEU A 12 0.61 2.24 -2.80
CA LEU A 12 1.24 2.20 -1.49
C LEU A 12 2.19 1.01 -1.43
N ASP A 13 3.49 1.29 -1.48
CA ASP A 13 4.53 0.27 -1.35
C ASP A 13 4.80 0.04 0.13
N ARG A 14 4.51 -1.18 0.60
CA ARG A 14 4.86 -1.62 1.94
C ARG A 14 5.86 -2.76 1.86
N ASP A 15 6.77 -2.80 2.83
CA ASP A 15 7.69 -3.93 2.96
C ASP A 15 6.89 -5.22 3.10
N LEU A 16 7.17 -6.18 2.21
CA LEU A 16 6.46 -7.45 2.17
C LEU A 16 6.69 -8.26 3.45
N ASP A 17 7.84 -8.11 4.10
CA ASP A 17 8.14 -8.80 5.35
C ASP A 17 7.24 -8.30 6.50
N GLU A 18 6.99 -6.98 6.56
CA GLU A 18 6.00 -6.43 7.50
C GLU A 18 4.57 -6.91 7.20
N VAL A 19 4.20 -6.98 5.92
CA VAL A 19 2.86 -7.43 5.50
C VAL A 19 2.63 -8.89 5.91
N LEU A 20 3.64 -9.74 5.71
CA LEU A 20 3.57 -11.16 6.07
C LEU A 20 3.51 -11.36 7.59
N MET A 21 4.29 -10.61 8.37
CA MET A 21 4.20 -10.64 9.84
C MET A 21 2.82 -10.20 10.34
N SER A 22 2.26 -9.16 9.73
CA SER A 22 0.92 -8.67 10.07
C SER A 22 -0.17 -9.69 9.70
N GLN A 23 -0.05 -10.35 8.54
CA GLN A 23 -0.97 -11.42 8.14
C GLN A 23 -0.85 -12.66 9.03
N ALA A 24 0.37 -13.09 9.37
CA ALA A 24 0.59 -14.22 10.27
C ALA A 24 -0.07 -13.97 11.65
N LYS A 25 0.08 -12.75 12.19
CA LYS A 25 -0.57 -12.34 13.45
C LYS A 25 -2.10 -12.31 13.34
N MET A 26 -2.65 -11.91 12.20
CA MET A 26 -4.10 -11.92 11.93
C MET A 26 -4.66 -13.33 11.78
N LEU A 27 -3.97 -14.21 11.03
CA LEU A 27 -4.34 -15.61 10.82
C LEU A 27 -4.29 -16.39 12.14
N ALA A 28 -3.25 -16.18 12.96
CA ALA A 28 -3.13 -16.75 14.30
C ALA A 28 -4.28 -16.31 15.22
N ARG A 29 -4.77 -15.07 15.11
CA ARG A 29 -5.95 -14.58 15.86
C ARG A 29 -7.28 -15.10 15.31
N SER A 30 -7.37 -15.45 14.03
CA SER A 30 -8.64 -15.89 13.40
C SER A 30 -8.99 -17.38 13.62
N GLY A 31 -8.11 -18.16 14.27
CA GLY A 31 -8.36 -19.57 14.57
C GLY A 31 -8.38 -20.53 13.36
N LYS A 32 -8.21 -20.03 12.13
CA LYS A 32 -8.15 -20.82 10.90
C LYS A 32 -6.81 -21.55 10.75
N ARG A 33 -6.58 -22.59 11.56
CA ARG A 33 -5.37 -23.42 11.53
C ARG A 33 -5.28 -24.40 10.36
N GLY A 34 -6.34 -24.57 9.56
CA GLY A 34 -6.43 -25.67 8.57
C GLY A 34 -6.14 -25.32 7.11
N ALA A 35 -5.97 -24.05 6.75
CA ALA A 35 -5.85 -23.60 5.35
C ALA A 35 -4.69 -22.62 5.10
N ALA A 36 -3.70 -22.60 6.00
CA ALA A 36 -2.55 -21.70 5.86
C ALA A 36 -1.51 -22.33 4.93
N LEU A 37 -1.33 -21.76 3.73
CA LEU A 37 -0.10 -21.95 2.97
C LEU A 37 1.10 -21.59 3.87
N PRO A 38 2.23 -22.32 3.79
CA PRO A 38 3.46 -21.93 4.48
C PRO A 38 3.80 -20.47 4.15
N ALA A 39 4.25 -19.70 5.14
CA ALA A 39 4.48 -18.26 5.00
C ALA A 39 5.44 -17.93 3.84
N GLU A 40 6.41 -18.82 3.58
CA GLU A 40 7.37 -18.74 2.49
C GLU A 40 6.70 -18.89 1.11
N ARG A 41 5.71 -19.79 0.99
CA ARG A 41 4.93 -19.93 -0.25
C ARG A 41 4.00 -18.76 -0.47
N LEU A 42 3.39 -18.24 0.60
CA LEU A 42 2.57 -17.04 0.54
C LEU A 42 3.41 -15.84 0.08
N LYS A 43 4.62 -15.68 0.64
CA LYS A 43 5.60 -14.66 0.23
C LYS A 43 5.92 -14.75 -1.25
N ALA A 44 6.25 -15.94 -1.76
CA ALA A 44 6.61 -16.12 -3.16
C ALA A 44 5.47 -15.76 -4.13
N VAL A 45 4.23 -16.13 -3.80
CA VAL A 45 3.05 -15.78 -4.61
C VAL A 45 2.83 -14.26 -4.60
N PHE A 46 2.87 -13.62 -3.43
CA PHE A 46 2.74 -12.17 -3.32
C PHE A 46 3.85 -11.42 -4.06
N GLN A 47 5.10 -11.91 -4.01
CA GLN A 47 6.20 -11.32 -4.79
C GLN A 47 5.94 -11.39 -6.29
N GLN A 48 5.45 -12.53 -6.79
CA GLN A 48 5.11 -12.67 -8.21
C GLN A 48 3.96 -11.74 -8.62
N ASP A 49 2.93 -11.60 -7.79
CA ASP A 49 1.82 -10.70 -8.06
C ASP A 49 2.25 -9.24 -8.03
N LEU A 50 3.11 -8.84 -7.08
CA LEU A 50 3.69 -7.50 -7.04
C LEU A 50 4.51 -7.20 -8.30
N VAL A 51 5.36 -8.13 -8.74
CA VAL A 51 6.13 -7.98 -9.99
C VAL A 51 5.19 -7.82 -11.18
N ARG A 52 4.14 -8.64 -11.27
CA ARG A 52 3.14 -8.56 -12.35
C ARG A 52 2.40 -7.22 -12.33
N ILE A 53 1.97 -6.75 -11.17
CA ILE A 53 1.27 -5.48 -11.00
C ILE A 53 2.21 -4.31 -11.37
N HIS A 54 3.44 -4.29 -10.87
CA HIS A 54 4.41 -3.25 -11.23
C HIS A 54 4.73 -3.24 -12.73
N ALA A 55 4.84 -4.41 -13.37
CA ALA A 55 5.03 -4.52 -14.81
C ALA A 55 3.81 -3.98 -15.57
N LEU A 56 2.59 -4.42 -15.23
CA LEU A 56 1.35 -3.96 -15.85
C LEU A 56 1.19 -2.43 -15.74
N LEU A 57 1.56 -1.88 -14.58
CA LEU A 57 1.54 -0.44 -14.36
C LEU A 57 2.57 0.28 -15.20
N ALA A 58 3.80 -0.25 -15.30
CA ALA A 58 4.87 0.35 -16.09
C ALA A 58 4.50 0.47 -17.58
N PHE A 59 3.70 -0.47 -18.11
CA PHE A 59 3.24 -0.47 -19.49
C PHE A 59 2.05 0.47 -19.77
N SER A 60 1.34 0.95 -18.74
CA SER A 60 0.23 1.88 -18.94
C SER A 60 0.70 3.33 -18.82
N THR A 61 0.89 3.98 -19.97
CA THR A 61 1.31 5.39 -20.09
C THR A 61 0.17 6.39 -19.87
N GLU A 62 -1.09 5.96 -19.98
CA GLU A 62 -2.26 6.86 -19.93
C GLU A 62 -2.89 7.02 -18.54
N LEU A 63 -2.39 6.31 -17.53
CA LEU A 63 -2.88 6.40 -16.16
C LEU A 63 -1.87 7.18 -15.30
N PRO A 64 -2.18 8.42 -14.86
CA PRO A 64 -1.38 9.12 -13.87
C PRO A 64 -1.25 8.28 -12.60
N ARG A 65 -0.03 8.18 -12.07
CA ARG A 65 0.27 7.35 -10.89
C ARG A 65 1.13 8.10 -9.88
N LEU A 66 0.85 7.88 -8.60
CA LEU A 66 1.71 8.28 -7.50
C LEU A 66 2.15 7.05 -6.72
N ARG A 67 3.46 6.89 -6.48
CA ARG A 67 3.98 5.89 -5.56
C ARG A 67 4.20 6.55 -4.20
N VAL A 68 3.71 5.91 -3.14
CA VAL A 68 3.85 6.32 -1.75
C VAL A 68 4.46 5.15 -1.00
N ARG A 69 5.55 5.36 -0.28
CA ARG A 69 6.10 4.31 0.60
C ARG A 69 5.38 4.35 1.94
N TYR A 70 4.95 3.20 2.44
CA TYR A 70 4.27 3.10 3.74
C TYR A 70 5.12 3.66 4.88
N ALA A 71 6.43 3.38 4.89
CA ALA A 71 7.36 3.93 5.88
C ALA A 71 7.38 5.46 5.88
N GLU A 72 7.29 6.09 4.71
CA GLU A 72 7.26 7.56 4.57
C GLU A 72 5.89 8.14 4.90
N LEU A 73 4.82 7.43 4.56
CA LEU A 73 3.46 7.82 4.97
C LEU A 73 3.35 7.92 6.49
N ILE A 74 4.00 7.00 7.22
CA ILE A 74 4.01 7.05 8.68
C ILE A 74 5.06 8.04 9.23
N GLY A 75 6.23 8.12 8.60
CA GLY A 75 7.34 8.96 9.04
C GLY A 75 7.12 10.46 8.79
N THR A 76 6.63 10.82 7.60
CA THR A 76 6.40 12.19 7.14
C THR A 76 4.97 12.38 6.59
N PRO A 77 3.92 12.18 7.41
CA PRO A 77 2.53 12.17 6.96
C PRO A 77 2.09 13.47 6.28
N HIS A 78 2.61 14.62 6.70
CA HIS A 78 2.30 15.91 6.07
C HIS A 78 2.90 16.05 4.66
N GLU A 79 4.12 15.54 4.44
CA GLU A 79 4.76 15.57 3.11
C GLU A 79 4.02 14.66 2.14
N GLN A 80 3.61 13.47 2.62
CA GLN A 80 2.84 12.53 1.82
C GLN A 80 1.43 13.03 1.55
N ALA A 81 0.77 13.65 2.54
CA ALA A 81 -0.54 14.28 2.36
C ALA A 81 -0.50 15.37 1.28
N ARG A 82 0.53 16.22 1.29
CA ARG A 82 0.75 17.23 0.25
C ARG A 82 0.98 16.62 -1.13
N ALA A 83 1.85 15.62 -1.24
CA ALA A 83 2.12 14.94 -2.51
C ALA A 83 0.85 14.29 -3.09
N ILE A 84 0.06 13.64 -2.24
CA ILE A 84 -1.23 13.04 -2.60
C ILE A 84 -2.24 14.12 -3.02
N ASN A 85 -2.34 15.23 -2.28
CA ASN A 85 -3.25 16.32 -2.59
C ASN A 85 -2.94 16.93 -3.97
N VAL A 86 -1.67 17.27 -4.23
CA VAL A 86 -1.21 17.77 -5.53
C VAL A 86 -1.55 16.77 -6.64
N PHE A 87 -1.28 15.48 -6.42
CA PHE A 87 -1.60 14.42 -7.37
C PHE A 87 -3.10 14.26 -7.64
N LEU A 88 -3.97 14.53 -6.66
CA LEU A 88 -5.42 14.42 -6.78
C LEU A 88 -6.12 15.72 -7.23
N GLY A 89 -5.39 16.81 -7.40
CA GLY A 89 -5.91 18.07 -7.96
C GLY A 89 -5.95 19.25 -6.97
N GLY A 90 -5.40 19.10 -5.77
CA GLY A 90 -5.12 20.21 -4.84
C GLY A 90 -6.30 20.69 -4.00
N THR A 91 -7.41 19.94 -3.96
CA THR A 91 -8.66 20.34 -3.28
C THR A 91 -8.89 19.65 -1.93
N LEU A 92 -7.97 18.80 -1.49
CA LEU A 92 -8.07 18.06 -0.23
C LEU A 92 -7.45 18.83 0.94
N ASP A 93 -7.95 18.53 2.14
CA ASP A 93 -7.42 19.07 3.39
C ASP A 93 -6.23 18.24 3.88
N GLU A 94 -5.02 18.75 3.62
CA GLU A 94 -3.76 18.10 4.01
C GLU A 94 -3.62 17.92 5.53
N GLY A 95 -4.23 18.80 6.33
CA GLY A 95 -4.22 18.73 7.78
C GLY A 95 -5.02 17.55 8.28
N LEU A 96 -6.24 17.39 7.77
CA LEU A 96 -7.09 16.23 8.08
C LEU A 96 -6.49 14.92 7.56
N MET A 97 -5.91 14.94 6.36
CA MET A 97 -5.22 13.77 5.79
C MET A 97 -4.04 13.30 6.64
N ALA A 98 -3.23 14.22 7.15
CA ALA A 98 -2.11 13.87 8.02
C ALA A 98 -2.58 13.44 9.43
N ALA A 99 -3.66 14.03 9.94
CA ALA A 99 -4.18 13.75 11.28
C ALA A 99 -4.75 12.34 11.43
N VAL A 100 -5.27 11.73 10.35
CA VAL A 100 -5.78 10.35 10.38
C VAL A 100 -4.65 9.30 10.33
N VAL A 101 -3.39 9.70 10.13
CA VAL A 101 -2.27 8.78 10.12
C VAL A 101 -1.90 8.39 11.54
N ASP A 102 -2.33 7.19 11.94
CA ASP A 102 -1.95 6.60 13.22
C ASP A 102 -0.52 6.03 13.15
N ARG A 103 0.43 6.74 13.77
CA ARG A 103 1.84 6.32 13.88
C ARG A 103 2.02 5.01 14.64
N SER A 104 1.04 4.60 15.46
CA SER A 104 1.08 3.33 16.18
C SER A 104 0.97 2.10 15.27
N LEU A 105 0.52 2.28 14.01
CA LEU A 105 0.45 1.22 13.01
C LEU A 105 1.83 0.75 12.50
N HIS A 106 2.89 1.54 12.71
CA HIS A 106 4.27 1.17 12.36
C HIS A 106 5.02 0.45 13.52
N ARG A 107 4.28 -0.18 14.44
CA ARG A 107 4.85 -0.89 15.60
C ARG A 107 5.53 -2.24 15.28
N ASN A 108 5.36 -2.77 14.07
CA ASN A 108 6.05 -3.99 13.66
C ASN A 108 7.27 -3.64 12.81
N LYS A 109 8.30 -3.08 13.45
CA LYS A 109 9.65 -3.10 12.87
C LYS A 109 10.23 -4.49 13.15
N VAL A 110 10.78 -5.13 12.11
CA VAL A 110 11.66 -6.30 12.24
C VAL A 110 12.90 -5.89 13.01
#